data_AF-A0A2W4LR36-F1
#
_entry.id   AF-A0A2W4LR36-F1
#
_cell.length_a   1.000
_cell.length_b   1.000
_cell.length_c   1.000
_cell.angle_alpha   90.00
_cell.angle_beta   90.00
_cell.angle_gamma   90.00
#
_symmetry.space_group_name_H-M   'P 1'
#
loop_
_entity.id
_entity.type
_entity.pdbx_description
1 polymer ?
#
loop_
_entity_poly.entity_id
_entity_poly.type
_entity_poly.pdbx_seq_one_letter_code
_entity_poly.pdbx_strand_id
1 'polypeptide(L)'
;PGEHVQNGWVYALQREGDRWIFHNHQHGGPGFDFTLEPRALADFAGQCHTLQTSPESGFVRVAVCHRFTPERILSLRGAVLANVTPADVTKRVIADADDYRRVLREQFDLEIDVEALWPKVWESHLAWSGAT
;
A
#
# COMPACT_ATOMS: atom_id res chain seq x y z
N PRO A 1 3.02 10.48 22.85
CA PRO A 1 3.67 11.37 21.85
C PRO A 1 5.17 11.14 21.86
N GLY A 2 5.85 11.49 20.77
CA GLY A 2 7.28 11.31 20.58
C GLY A 2 7.61 10.33 19.47
N GLU A 3 8.91 10.08 19.32
CA GLU A 3 9.45 9.11 18.37
C GLU A 3 9.40 7.69 18.92
N HIS A 4 9.17 6.72 18.04
CA HIS A 4 9.03 5.32 18.35
C HIS A 4 9.78 4.49 17.31
N VAL A 5 10.71 3.65 17.77
CA VAL A 5 11.49 2.76 16.91
C VAL A 5 10.95 1.34 17.01
N GLN A 6 10.64 0.73 15.86
CA GLN A 6 10.22 -0.66 15.76
C GLN A 6 10.90 -1.30 14.55
N ASN A 7 11.62 -2.42 14.75
CA ASN A 7 12.32 -3.14 13.68
C ASN A 7 13.19 -2.24 12.76
N GLY A 8 13.84 -1.22 13.34
CA GLY A 8 14.65 -0.24 12.61
C GLY A 8 13.87 0.89 11.94
N TRP A 9 12.54 0.83 11.93
CA TRP A 9 11.67 1.89 11.42
C TRP A 9 11.44 2.94 12.51
N VAL A 10 11.56 4.22 12.16
CA VAL A 10 11.27 5.34 13.06
C VAL A 10 9.90 5.90 12.72
N TYR A 11 9.00 5.92 13.69
CA TYR A 11 7.67 6.53 13.61
C TYR A 11 7.57 7.67 14.61
N ALA A 12 6.57 8.54 14.47
CA ALA A 12 6.27 9.51 15.52
C ALA A 12 4.77 9.69 15.74
N LEU A 13 4.41 9.99 16.99
CA LEU A 13 3.07 10.43 17.36
C LEU A 13 3.13 11.85 17.92
N GLN A 14 2.36 12.74 17.31
CA GLN A 14 2.13 14.09 17.81
C GLN A 14 0.70 14.22 18.32
N ARG A 15 0.49 15.07 19.33
CA ARG A 15 -0.85 15.35 19.84
C ARG A 15 -1.18 16.82 19.59
N GLU A 16 -2.32 17.07 18.96
CA GLU A 16 -2.87 18.40 18.70
C GLU A 16 -4.32 18.45 19.20
N GLY A 17 -4.51 19.03 20.39
CA GLY A 17 -5.81 19.03 21.06
C GLY A 17 -6.30 17.61 21.38
N ASP A 18 -7.42 17.23 20.79
CA ASP A 18 -8.04 15.91 20.88
C ASP A 18 -7.57 14.92 19.80
N ARG A 19 -6.80 15.38 18.81
CA ARG A 19 -6.28 14.55 17.71
C ARG A 19 -4.86 14.07 18.00
N TRP A 20 -4.59 12.88 17.48
CA TRP A 20 -3.28 12.29 17.35
C TRP A 20 -2.88 12.30 15.88
N ILE A 21 -1.67 12.75 15.60
CA ILE A 21 -1.08 12.71 14.26
C ILE A 21 -0.02 11.63 14.27
N PHE A 22 -0.20 10.64 13.40
CA PHE A 22 0.77 9.59 13.15
C PHE A 22 1.64 9.99 11.96
N HIS A 23 2.95 10.11 12.22
CA HIS A 23 3.96 10.26 11.21
C HIS A 23 4.57 8.89 10.90
N ASN A 24 4.51 8.53 9.63
CA ASN A 24 4.99 7.24 9.15
C ASN A 24 6.54 7.22 9.08
N HIS A 25 7.10 6.02 8.90
CA HIS A 25 8.53 5.87 8.65
C HIS A 25 8.96 6.54 7.34
N GLN A 26 10.26 6.81 7.18
CA GLN A 26 10.84 7.58 6.07
C GLN A 26 10.54 7.07 4.64
N HIS A 27 10.05 5.85 4.49
CA HIS A 27 9.68 5.23 3.21
C HIS A 27 8.17 4.97 3.09
N GLY A 28 7.41 5.33 4.12
CA GLY A 28 5.97 5.15 4.20
C GLY A 28 5.20 6.29 3.51
N GLY A 29 3.88 6.12 3.44
CA GLY A 29 2.98 7.18 2.98
C GLY A 29 2.90 8.37 3.96
N PRO A 30 2.07 9.38 3.68
CA PRO A 30 2.05 10.68 4.38
C PRO A 30 1.64 10.63 5.87
N GLY A 31 1.32 9.44 6.41
CA GLY A 31 0.74 9.30 7.75
C GLY A 31 -0.77 9.56 7.73
N PHE A 32 -1.36 9.67 8.91
CA PHE A 32 -2.77 10.00 9.10
C PHE A 32 -2.99 10.50 10.52
N ASP A 33 -4.15 11.08 10.77
CA ASP A 33 -4.53 11.53 12.09
C ASP A 33 -5.82 10.84 12.57
N PHE A 34 -6.03 10.80 13.88
CA PHE A 34 -7.18 10.12 14.49
C PHE A 34 -7.54 10.73 15.85
N THR A 35 -8.78 10.54 16.28
CA THR A 35 -9.22 10.84 17.66
C THR A 35 -9.29 9.53 18.47
N LEU A 36 -9.43 9.65 19.79
CA LEU A 36 -9.68 8.50 20.67
C LEU A 36 -11.19 8.18 20.82
N GLU A 37 -12.03 8.78 19.98
CA GLU A 37 -13.47 8.53 19.97
C GLU A 37 -13.72 7.10 19.44
N PRO A 38 -14.40 6.23 20.22
CA PRO A 38 -14.73 4.88 19.75
C PRO A 38 -15.67 4.94 18.54
N ARG A 39 -15.44 4.06 17.56
CA ARG A 39 -16.30 3.88 16.37
C ARG A 39 -16.82 2.45 16.31
N ALA A 40 -18.06 2.29 15.87
CA ALA A 40 -18.63 1.00 15.54
C ALA A 40 -18.23 0.59 14.10
N LEU A 41 -18.23 -0.71 13.80
CA LEU A 41 -17.92 -1.19 12.44
C LEU A 41 -18.83 -0.57 11.37
N ALA A 42 -20.09 -0.29 11.71
CA ALA A 42 -21.05 0.35 10.81
C ALA A 42 -20.64 1.76 10.39
N ASP A 43 -19.87 2.48 11.20
CA ASP A 43 -19.42 3.85 10.90
C ASP A 43 -18.46 3.89 9.71
N PHE A 44 -17.77 2.79 9.43
CA PHE A 44 -16.83 2.68 8.30
C PHE A 44 -17.51 2.32 6.97
N ALA A 45 -18.76 1.87 6.99
CA ALA A 45 -19.43 1.30 5.81
C ALA A 45 -19.49 2.28 4.63
N GLY A 46 -19.77 3.56 4.90
CA GLY A 46 -19.83 4.60 3.87
C GLY A 46 -18.48 4.84 3.20
N GLN A 47 -17.41 5.01 3.99
CA GLN A 47 -16.07 5.23 3.45
C GLN A 47 -15.54 3.97 2.74
N CYS A 48 -15.80 2.78 3.28
CA CYS A 48 -15.46 1.52 2.63
C CYS A 48 -16.14 1.39 1.26
N HIS A 49 -17.42 1.71 1.15
CA HIS A 49 -18.13 1.70 -0.13
C HIS A 49 -17.47 2.64 -1.13
N THR A 50 -17.25 3.91 -0.74
CA THR A 50 -16.58 4.90 -1.59
C THR A 50 -15.20 4.40 -2.04
N LEU A 51 -14.35 3.90 -1.14
CA LEU A 51 -13.01 3.43 -1.50
C LEU A 51 -13.03 2.20 -2.42
N GLN A 52 -14.09 1.40 -2.39
CA GLN A 52 -14.24 0.21 -3.23
C GLN A 52 -14.90 0.47 -4.59
N THR A 53 -15.65 1.57 -4.75
CA THR A 53 -16.49 1.79 -5.94
C THR A 53 -16.23 3.10 -6.67
N SER A 54 -15.73 4.14 -5.99
CA SER A 54 -15.51 5.44 -6.62
C SER A 54 -14.45 5.33 -7.73
N PRO A 55 -14.72 5.87 -8.93
CA PRO A 55 -13.74 5.93 -9.99
C PRO A 55 -12.57 6.88 -9.66
N GLU A 56 -12.68 7.71 -8.61
CA GLU A 56 -11.58 8.51 -8.06
C GLU A 56 -10.69 7.76 -7.08
N SER A 57 -11.15 6.63 -6.53
CA SER A 57 -10.42 5.86 -5.54
C SER A 57 -9.13 5.27 -6.11
N GLY A 58 -8.01 5.49 -5.42
CA GLY A 58 -6.75 4.82 -5.74
C GLY A 58 -6.83 3.29 -5.69
N PHE A 59 -7.72 2.75 -4.85
CA PHE A 59 -7.94 1.29 -4.72
C PHE A 59 -8.76 0.71 -5.88
N VAL A 60 -9.51 1.53 -6.61
CA VAL A 60 -10.19 1.13 -7.85
C VAL A 60 -9.25 1.28 -9.05
N ARG A 61 -8.42 2.32 -9.04
CA ARG A 61 -7.52 2.67 -10.16
C ARG A 61 -6.25 1.82 -10.23
N VAL A 62 -5.73 1.36 -9.09
CA VAL A 62 -4.41 0.74 -9.02
C VAL A 62 -4.47 -0.52 -8.16
N ALA A 63 -4.10 -1.66 -8.75
CA ALA A 63 -3.88 -2.89 -8.01
C ALA A 63 -2.77 -2.66 -6.97
N VAL A 64 -3.04 -2.97 -5.70
CA VAL A 64 -2.09 -2.78 -4.61
C VAL A 64 -2.11 -4.00 -3.69
N CYS A 65 -0.93 -4.46 -3.31
CA CYS A 65 -0.74 -5.54 -2.35
C CYS A 65 0.48 -5.24 -1.49
N HIS A 66 0.34 -5.40 -0.17
CA HIS A 66 1.42 -5.19 0.77
C HIS A 66 1.58 -6.41 1.68
N ARG A 67 2.83 -6.81 1.96
CA ARG A 67 3.17 -7.80 2.97
C ARG A 67 4.23 -7.23 3.89
N PHE A 68 3.90 -7.20 5.18
CA PHE A 68 4.80 -6.72 6.24
C PHE A 68 5.44 -7.94 6.90
N THR A 69 6.76 -7.90 7.05
CA THR A 69 7.56 -8.88 7.78
C THR A 69 8.45 -8.15 8.78
N PRO A 70 9.07 -8.84 9.76
CA PRO A 70 10.00 -8.17 10.67
C PRO A 70 11.16 -7.47 9.96
N GLU A 71 11.61 -7.99 8.81
CA GLU A 71 12.79 -7.50 8.10
C GLU A 71 12.48 -6.45 7.03
N ARG A 72 11.30 -6.54 6.39
CA ARG A 72 10.97 -5.73 5.21
C ARG A 72 9.47 -5.55 4.99
N ILE A 73 9.13 -4.56 4.16
CA ILE A 73 7.81 -4.38 3.57
C ILE A 73 7.93 -4.69 2.08
N LEU A 74 7.18 -5.69 1.62
CA LEU A 74 6.94 -5.90 0.20
C LEU A 74 5.72 -5.09 -0.22
N SER A 75 5.87 -4.33 -1.29
CA SER A 75 4.83 -3.45 -1.82
C SER A 75 4.72 -3.65 -3.32
N LEU A 76 3.64 -4.29 -3.76
CA LEU A 76 3.29 -4.42 -5.16
C LEU A 76 2.23 -3.37 -5.49
N ARG A 77 2.56 -2.40 -6.34
CA ARG A 77 1.63 -1.35 -6.79
C ARG A 77 1.64 -1.30 -8.31
N GLY A 78 0.51 -1.63 -8.92
CA GLY A 78 0.42 -1.90 -10.36
C GLY A 78 1.41 -3.01 -10.72
N ALA A 79 2.29 -2.71 -11.68
CA ALA A 79 3.35 -3.60 -12.15
C ALA A 79 4.71 -3.38 -11.44
N VAL A 80 4.77 -2.57 -10.38
CA VAL A 80 6.04 -2.27 -9.68
C VAL A 80 6.08 -2.99 -8.34
N LEU A 81 7.05 -3.87 -8.18
CA LEU A 81 7.38 -4.52 -6.91
C LEU A 81 8.49 -3.73 -6.22
N ALA A 82 8.21 -3.24 -5.02
CA ALA A 82 9.16 -2.61 -4.13
C ALA A 82 9.48 -3.52 -2.94
N ASN A 83 10.77 -3.68 -2.65
CA ASN A 83 11.25 -4.23 -1.40
C ASN A 83 11.80 -3.08 -0.55
N VAL A 84 11.15 -2.83 0.58
CA VAL A 84 11.45 -1.70 1.47
C VAL A 84 12.04 -2.26 2.76
N THR A 85 13.26 -1.86 3.09
CA THR A 85 13.91 -2.12 4.39
C THR A 85 14.13 -0.79 5.13
N PRO A 86 14.51 -0.79 6.41
CA PRO A 86 14.88 0.45 7.08
C PRO A 86 16.06 1.17 6.43
N ALA A 87 16.95 0.44 5.74
CA ALA A 87 18.15 0.98 5.15
C ALA A 87 17.96 1.44 3.71
N ASP A 88 17.08 0.78 2.95
CA ASP A 88 16.96 1.00 1.51
C ASP A 88 15.57 0.68 0.93
N VAL A 89 15.35 1.16 -0.29
CA VAL A 89 14.20 0.81 -1.11
C VAL A 89 14.68 0.40 -2.48
N THR A 90 14.45 -0.86 -2.84
CA THR A 90 14.70 -1.37 -4.19
C THR A 90 13.38 -1.60 -4.91
N LYS A 91 13.36 -1.33 -6.21
CA LYS A 91 12.16 -1.45 -7.05
C LYS A 91 12.51 -2.20 -8.33
N ARG A 92 11.58 -3.02 -8.80
CA ARG A 92 11.60 -3.57 -10.16
C ARG A 92 10.23 -3.51 -10.79
N VAL A 93 10.20 -3.34 -12.10
CA VAL A 93 9.01 -3.56 -12.91
C VAL A 93 8.87 -5.07 -13.15
N ILE A 94 7.65 -5.57 -13.04
CA ILE A 94 7.22 -6.88 -13.53
C ILE A 94 6.61 -6.62 -14.91
N ALA A 95 7.09 -7.28 -15.96
CA ALA A 95 6.72 -6.95 -17.34
C ALA A 95 5.85 -8.03 -18.02
N ASP A 96 5.59 -9.14 -17.34
CA ASP A 96 4.81 -10.26 -17.86
C ASP A 96 3.90 -10.90 -16.80
N ALA A 97 2.86 -11.59 -17.28
CA ALA A 97 1.81 -12.16 -16.45
C ALA A 97 2.30 -13.33 -15.57
N ASP A 98 3.24 -14.13 -16.08
CA ASP A 98 3.73 -15.32 -15.37
C ASP A 98 4.59 -14.92 -14.17
N ASP A 99 5.46 -13.93 -14.33
CA ASP A 99 6.22 -13.35 -13.24
C ASP A 99 5.31 -12.67 -12.22
N TYR A 100 4.26 -11.96 -12.67
CA TYR A 100 3.26 -11.36 -11.78
C TYR A 100 2.54 -12.42 -10.93
N ARG A 101 2.09 -13.51 -11.57
CA ARG A 101 1.46 -14.66 -10.90
C ARG A 101 2.40 -15.31 -9.89
N ARG A 102 3.64 -15.52 -10.29
CA ARG A 102 4.67 -16.11 -9.43
C ARG A 102 4.93 -15.24 -8.19
N VAL A 103 5.04 -13.92 -8.37
CA VAL A 103 5.21 -12.96 -7.27
C VAL A 103 4.02 -12.99 -6.31
N LEU A 104 2.78 -12.93 -6.82
CA LEU A 104 1.58 -13.00 -5.99
C LEU A 104 1.53 -14.28 -5.14
N ARG A 105 1.80 -15.43 -5.75
CA ARG A 105 1.79 -16.72 -5.06
C ARG A 105 2.92 -16.82 -4.03
N GLU A 106 4.16 -16.57 -4.45
CA GLU A 106 5.35 -16.89 -3.64
C GLU A 106 5.68 -15.82 -2.59
N GLN A 107 5.34 -14.56 -2.86
CA GLN A 107 5.69 -13.44 -1.99
C GLN A 107 4.49 -12.86 -1.22
N PHE A 108 3.27 -13.11 -1.68
CA PHE A 108 2.05 -12.61 -1.03
C PHE A 108 1.06 -13.71 -0.63
N ASP A 109 1.34 -14.98 -0.94
CA ASP A 109 0.46 -16.12 -0.67
C ASP A 109 -0.94 -15.95 -1.30
N LEU A 110 -1.00 -15.34 -2.49
CA LEU A 110 -2.24 -15.05 -3.21
C LEU A 110 -2.37 -15.89 -4.49
N GLU A 111 -3.45 -16.67 -4.57
CA GLU A 111 -3.89 -17.38 -5.76
C GLU A 111 -5.14 -16.70 -6.33
N ILE A 112 -4.94 -15.82 -7.32
CA ILE A 112 -6.02 -15.06 -7.97
C ILE A 112 -5.96 -15.21 -9.49
N ASP A 113 -7.02 -14.80 -10.17
CA ASP A 113 -7.10 -14.80 -11.63
C ASP A 113 -6.23 -13.69 -12.25
N VAL A 114 -4.94 -13.99 -12.39
CA VAL A 114 -3.97 -13.08 -13.02
C VAL A 114 -4.25 -12.89 -14.51
N GLU A 115 -4.87 -13.86 -15.19
CA GLU A 115 -5.17 -13.73 -16.62
C GLU A 115 -6.17 -12.60 -16.85
N ALA A 116 -7.20 -12.51 -16.00
CA ALA A 116 -8.18 -11.41 -16.05
C ALA A 116 -7.64 -10.07 -15.51
N LEU A 117 -6.69 -10.11 -14.57
CA LEU A 117 -6.17 -8.91 -13.90
C LEU A 117 -5.03 -8.24 -14.70
N TRP A 118 -4.10 -9.03 -15.22
CA TRP A 118 -2.83 -8.55 -15.78
C TRP A 118 -2.98 -7.52 -16.91
N PRO A 119 -3.88 -7.69 -17.90
CA PRO A 119 -4.03 -6.69 -18.96
C PRO A 119 -4.34 -5.29 -18.43
N LYS A 120 -5.19 -5.18 -17.40
CA LYS A 120 -5.57 -3.90 -16.78
C LYS A 120 -4.41 -3.28 -16.01
N VAL A 121 -3.66 -4.10 -15.29
CA VAL A 121 -2.45 -3.68 -14.55
C VAL A 121 -1.40 -3.13 -15.51
N TRP A 122 -1.14 -3.86 -16.60
CA TRP A 122 -0.11 -3.50 -17.56
C TRP A 122 -0.49 -2.25 -18.37
N GLU A 123 -1.73 -2.17 -18.86
CA GLU A 123 -2.25 -0.97 -19.53
C GLU A 123 -2.12 0.27 -18.65
N SER A 124 -2.53 0.18 -17.38
CA SER A 124 -2.40 1.29 -16.41
C SER A 124 -0.94 1.67 -16.18
N HIS A 125 -0.02 0.70 -16.12
CA HIS A 125 1.41 0.96 -15.98
C HIS A 125 1.98 1.68 -17.20
N LEU A 126 1.64 1.25 -18.42
CA LEU A 126 2.09 1.90 -19.65
C LEU A 126 1.56 3.33 -19.76
N ALA A 127 0.30 3.56 -19.43
CA ALA A 127 -0.30 4.90 -19.42
C ALA A 127 0.42 5.85 -18.45
N TRP A 128 0.82 5.35 -17.27
CA TRP A 128 1.59 6.14 -16.31
C TRP A 128 3.04 6.37 -16.77
N SER A 129 3.72 5.34 -17.28
CA SER A 129 5.12 5.43 -17.71
C SER A 129 5.30 6.29 -18.97
N GLY A 130 4.30 6.35 -19.85
CA GLY A 130 4.31 7.18 -21.06
C GLY A 130 3.86 8.64 -20.83
N ALA A 131 3.40 9.00 -19.62
CA ALA A 131 2.98 10.36 -19.28
C ALA A 131 4.13 11.28 -18.81
N THR A 132 5.37 10.94 -19.16
CA THR A 132 6.59 11.73 -18.84
C THR A 132 7.02 12.53 -20.06
#